data_AF-A0A533XXQ1-F1
#
_entry.id   AF-A0A533XXQ1-F1
#
_cell.length_a   1.000
_cell.length_b   1.000
_cell.length_c   1.000
_cell.angle_alpha   90.00
_cell.angle_beta   90.00
_cell.angle_gamma   90.00
#
_symmetry.space_group_name_H-M   'P 1'
#
loop_
_entity.id
_entity.type
_entity.pdbx_description
1 polymer ?
#
loop_
_entity_poly.entity_id
_entity_poly.type
_entity_poly.pdbx_seq_one_letter_code
_entity_poly.pdbx_strand_id
1 'polypeptide(L)'
;MPVFDKWRAQIAVFCDKAIQGKLTLNELYQQWPNELQKSKLASGIYEDIEEGVQHFPGKLFSGKPDYETWKSSEMYAKLYLDKKLLASDGSEDELVKVREAIRQSNLLTVEMVDAKLDALKRKEK
;
A
#
# COMPACT_ATOMS: atom_id res chain seq x y z
N MET A 1 14.11 5.60 17.99
CA MET A 1 12.96 5.37 17.09
C MET A 1 13.39 4.36 16.04
N PRO A 2 12.67 3.24 15.87
CA PRO A 2 12.92 2.28 14.81
C PRO A 2 13.02 2.95 13.43
N VAL A 3 13.88 2.43 12.55
CA VAL A 3 14.10 2.99 11.21
C VAL A 3 12.79 3.06 10.42
N PHE A 4 11.95 2.04 10.52
CA PHE A 4 10.64 2.02 9.89
C PHE A 4 9.74 3.16 10.37
N ASP A 5 9.61 3.37 11.68
CA ASP A 5 8.75 4.42 12.25
C ASP A 5 9.19 5.82 11.81
N LYS A 6 10.49 6.05 11.62
CA LYS A 6 11.03 7.31 11.07
C LYS A 6 10.43 7.66 9.71
N TRP A 7 10.24 6.65 8.85
CA TRP A 7 9.85 6.83 7.45
C TRP A 7 8.39 6.48 7.17
N ARG A 8 7.67 5.89 8.13
CA ARG A 8 6.27 5.45 8.00
C ARG A 8 5.37 6.48 7.33
N ALA A 9 5.43 7.75 7.79
CA ALA A 9 4.61 8.83 7.22
C ALA A 9 4.93 9.10 5.74
N GLN A 10 6.21 9.04 5.35
CA GLN A 10 6.60 9.23 3.95
C GLN A 10 6.18 8.05 3.07
N ILE A 11 6.30 6.81 3.57
CA ILE A 11 5.80 5.62 2.86
C ILE A 11 4.30 5.78 2.59
N ALA A 12 3.53 6.26 3.57
CA ALA A 12 2.09 6.49 3.42
C ALA A 12 1.78 7.54 2.33
N VAL A 13 2.62 8.57 2.19
CA VAL A 13 2.53 9.56 1.12
C VAL A 13 2.79 8.92 -0.25
N PHE A 14 3.75 8.01 -0.37
CA PHE A 14 3.97 7.29 -1.63
C PHE A 14 2.77 6.40 -2.00
N CYS A 15 2.21 5.66 -1.04
CA CYS A 15 0.98 4.90 -1.29
C CYS A 15 -0.15 5.80 -1.79
N ASP A 16 -0.36 6.96 -1.15
CA ASP A 16 -1.41 7.90 -1.55
C ASP A 16 -1.19 8.47 -2.95
N LYS A 17 0.04 8.86 -3.29
CA LYS A 17 0.38 9.33 -4.65
C LYS A 17 0.19 8.23 -5.70
N ALA A 18 0.58 6.99 -5.41
CA ALA A 18 0.41 5.85 -6.30
C ALA A 18 -1.09 5.55 -6.55
N ILE A 19 -1.89 5.52 -5.47
CA ILE A 19 -3.35 5.38 -5.55
C ILE A 19 -3.98 6.48 -6.43
N GLN A 20 -3.48 7.71 -6.36
CA GLN A 20 -3.98 8.83 -7.16
C GLN A 20 -3.42 8.87 -8.59
N GLY A 21 -2.52 7.96 -8.97
CA GLY A 21 -1.83 7.99 -10.26
C GLY A 21 -0.92 9.20 -10.43
N LYS A 22 -0.40 9.75 -9.33
CA LYS A 22 0.45 10.95 -9.29
C LYS A 22 1.92 10.65 -8.99
N LEU A 23 2.25 9.40 -8.66
CA LEU A 23 3.62 8.97 -8.44
C LEU A 23 4.20 8.40 -9.74
N THR A 24 5.40 8.83 -10.10
CA THR A 24 6.17 8.22 -11.20
C THR A 24 7.23 7.24 -10.67
N LEU A 25 7.65 6.27 -11.49
CA LEU A 25 8.72 5.33 -11.10
C LEU A 25 10.03 6.05 -10.79
N ASN A 26 10.38 7.08 -11.57
CA ASN A 26 11.59 7.85 -11.32
C ASN A 26 11.55 8.59 -9.96
N GLU A 27 10.40 9.19 -9.62
CA GLU A 27 10.23 9.80 -8.30
C GLU A 27 10.33 8.76 -7.17
N LEU A 28 9.73 7.58 -7.35
CA LEU A 28 9.81 6.49 -6.39
C LEU A 28 11.28 6.09 -6.17
N TYR A 29 12.03 5.78 -7.24
CA TYR A 29 13.42 5.32 -7.16
C TYR A 29 14.36 6.36 -6.54
N GLN A 30 14.14 7.64 -6.82
CA GLN A 30 14.99 8.72 -6.30
C GLN A 30 14.69 9.08 -4.85
N GLN A 31 13.42 8.95 -4.43
CA GLN A 31 12.98 9.44 -3.12
C GLN A 31 12.76 8.31 -2.10
N TRP A 32 12.83 7.04 -2.51
CA TRP A 32 12.71 5.92 -1.59
C TRP A 32 13.94 5.83 -0.66
N PRO A 33 13.76 5.82 0.68
CA PRO A 33 14.88 5.78 1.62
C PRO A 33 15.67 4.48 1.55
N ASN A 34 17.00 4.58 1.37
CA ASN A 34 17.90 3.43 1.36
C ASN A 34 17.93 2.67 2.71
N GLU A 35 17.67 3.35 3.82
CA GLU A 35 17.64 2.72 5.15
C GLU A 35 16.50 1.69 5.30
N LEU A 36 15.49 1.74 4.42
CA LEU A 36 14.36 0.80 4.42
C LEU A 36 14.67 -0.55 3.78
N GLN A 37 15.85 -0.75 3.17
CA GLN A 37 16.21 -2.01 2.50
C GLN A 37 16.10 -3.26 3.40
N LYS A 38 16.21 -3.09 4.73
CA LYS A 38 16.10 -4.19 5.71
C LYS A 38 14.69 -4.34 6.30
N SER A 39 13.78 -3.41 6.03
CA SER A 39 12.42 -3.43 6.55
C SER A 39 11.59 -4.38 5.70
N LYS A 40 11.14 -5.50 6.28
CA LYS A 40 10.33 -6.50 5.57
C LYS A 40 9.02 -5.89 5.09
N LEU A 41 8.42 -5.02 5.92
CA LEU A 41 7.17 -4.35 5.55
C LEU A 41 7.40 -3.34 4.43
N ALA A 42 8.42 -2.48 4.57
CA ALA A 42 8.67 -1.44 3.58
C ALA A 42 9.07 -2.01 2.23
N SER A 43 9.87 -3.08 2.17
CA SER A 43 10.21 -3.74 0.91
C SER A 43 8.98 -4.30 0.20
N GLY A 44 8.07 -4.95 0.93
CA GLY A 44 6.82 -5.42 0.35
C GLY A 44 5.93 -4.28 -0.16
N ILE A 45 5.86 -3.17 0.57
CA ILE A 45 5.08 -1.99 0.16
C ILE A 45 5.72 -1.32 -1.07
N TYR A 46 7.05 -1.27 -1.15
CA TYR A 46 7.77 -0.74 -2.30
C TYR A 46 7.39 -1.50 -3.57
N GLU A 47 7.42 -2.84 -3.53
CA GLU A 47 7.07 -3.70 -4.65
C GLU A 47 5.62 -3.45 -5.12
N ASP A 48 4.66 -3.34 -4.19
CA ASP A 48 3.28 -3.04 -4.55
C ASP A 48 3.12 -1.63 -5.16
N ILE A 49 3.87 -0.63 -4.65
CA ILE A 49 3.85 0.73 -5.20
C ILE A 49 4.44 0.73 -6.60
N GLU A 50 5.58 0.07 -6.80
CA GLU A 50 6.24 -0.05 -8.10
C GLU A 50 5.32 -0.71 -9.13
N GLU A 51 4.72 -1.85 -8.78
CA GLU A 51 3.77 -2.58 -9.63
C GLU A 51 2.54 -1.70 -9.94
N GLY A 52 1.98 -1.03 -8.92
CA GLY A 52 0.82 -0.14 -9.09
C GLY A 52 1.10 1.07 -9.98
N VAL A 53 2.29 1.65 -9.91
CA VAL A 53 2.71 2.75 -10.79
C VAL A 53 2.96 2.26 -12.22
N GLN A 54 3.62 1.11 -12.38
CA GLN A 54 3.93 0.54 -13.70
C GLN A 54 2.68 0.07 -14.46
N HIS A 55 1.70 -0.47 -13.74
CA HIS A 55 0.49 -1.06 -14.30
C HIS A 55 -0.76 -0.20 -14.09
N PHE A 56 -0.60 1.10 -13.79
CA PHE A 56 -1.73 2.01 -13.65
C PHE A 56 -2.55 2.04 -14.95
N PRO A 57 -3.86 1.74 -14.91
CA PRO A 57 -4.65 1.59 -16.12
C PRO A 57 -4.88 2.92 -16.83
N GLY A 58 -4.71 2.91 -18.15
CA GLY A 58 -5.06 4.03 -19.04
C GLY A 58 -6.31 3.72 -19.86
N LYS A 59 -7.09 4.74 -20.19
CA LYS A 59 -8.21 4.65 -21.13
C LYS A 59 -7.68 4.39 -22.54
N LEU A 60 -8.15 3.32 -23.17
CA LEU A 60 -7.69 2.76 -24.45
C LEU A 60 -7.60 3.78 -25.62
N PHE A 61 -8.35 4.88 -25.57
CA PHE A 61 -8.42 5.87 -26.67
C PHE A 61 -7.87 7.25 -26.34
N SER A 62 -7.73 7.60 -25.06
CA SER A 62 -7.30 8.95 -24.66
C SER A 62 -5.96 8.97 -23.94
N GLY A 63 -5.39 7.81 -23.59
CA GLY A 63 -4.17 7.71 -22.77
C GLY A 63 -4.32 8.35 -21.39
N LYS A 64 -5.55 8.67 -20.97
CA LYS A 64 -5.84 9.30 -19.68
C LYS A 64 -5.97 8.20 -18.62
N PRO A 65 -5.65 8.46 -17.34
CA PRO A 65 -5.89 7.52 -16.26
C PRO A 65 -7.33 6.99 -16.24
N ASP A 66 -7.50 5.67 -16.11
CA ASP A 66 -8.79 5.02 -15.93
C ASP A 66 -9.03 4.68 -14.45
N TYR A 67 -9.46 5.69 -13.70
CA TYR A 67 -9.65 5.59 -12.26
C TYR A 67 -10.73 4.60 -11.82
N GLU A 68 -11.74 4.33 -12.65
CA GLU A 68 -12.81 3.39 -12.29
C GLU A 68 -12.30 1.95 -12.32
N THR A 69 -11.64 1.56 -13.41
CA THR A 69 -10.93 0.28 -13.50
C THR A 69 -9.88 0.15 -12.40
N TRP A 70 -9.12 1.21 -12.14
CA TRP A 70 -8.11 1.25 -11.09
C TRP A 70 -8.70 0.94 -9.70
N LYS A 71 -9.76 1.64 -9.29
CA LYS A 71 -10.39 1.46 -7.97
C LYS A 71 -10.94 0.05 -7.74
N SER A 72 -11.34 -0.64 -8.82
CA SER A 72 -11.83 -2.03 -8.75
C SER A 72 -10.72 -3.08 -8.75
N SER A 73 -9.46 -2.68 -8.96
CA SER A 73 -8.33 -3.60 -9.06
C SER A 73 -7.85 -4.10 -7.69
N GLU A 74 -7.29 -5.31 -7.68
CA GLU A 74 -6.63 -5.87 -6.50
C GLU A 74 -5.46 -5.00 -6.04
N MET A 75 -4.72 -4.39 -6.98
CA MET A 75 -3.58 -3.54 -6.66
C MET A 75 -3.99 -2.27 -5.91
N TYR A 76 -5.10 -1.64 -6.30
CA TYR A 76 -5.68 -0.55 -5.52
C TYR A 76 -5.99 -1.00 -4.09
N ALA A 77 -6.59 -2.18 -3.92
CA ALA A 77 -6.90 -2.72 -2.59
C ALA A 77 -5.64 -3.00 -1.76
N LYS A 78 -4.55 -3.50 -2.37
CA LYS A 78 -3.24 -3.68 -1.71
C LYS A 78 -2.67 -2.37 -1.20
N LEU A 79 -2.58 -1.35 -2.07
CA LEU A 79 -2.06 -0.04 -1.68
C LEU A 79 -2.96 0.66 -0.64
N TYR A 80 -4.27 0.47 -0.74
CA TYR A 80 -5.22 0.97 0.25
C TYR A 80 -5.02 0.31 1.62
N LEU A 81 -4.83 -1.01 1.65
CA LEU A 81 -4.47 -1.74 2.87
C LEU A 81 -3.17 -1.19 3.47
N ASP A 82 -2.11 -1.09 2.68
CA ASP A 82 -0.82 -0.63 3.18
C ASP A 82 -0.91 0.80 3.74
N LYS A 83 -1.64 1.70 3.06
CA LYS A 83 -1.94 3.05 3.58
C LYS A 83 -2.65 3.00 4.94
N LYS A 84 -3.62 2.10 5.14
CA LYS A 84 -4.33 1.95 6.43
C LYS A 84 -3.43 1.37 7.53
N LEU A 85 -2.55 0.42 7.19
CA LEU A 85 -1.59 -0.14 8.12
C LEU A 85 -0.58 0.91 8.57
N LEU A 86 -0.07 1.73 7.64
CA LEU A 86 0.88 2.80 7.94
C LEU A 86 0.27 3.92 8.80
N ALA A 87 -1.06 4.08 8.78
CA ALA A 87 -1.77 5.01 9.64
C ALA A 87 -2.15 4.42 11.02
N SER A 88 -1.90 3.13 11.24
CA SER A 88 -2.20 2.44 12.49
C SER A 88 -1.02 2.48 13.46
N ASP A 89 -1.32 2.54 14.75
CA ASP A 89 -0.33 2.34 15.79
C ASP A 89 -0.02 0.84 15.91
N GLY A 90 1.26 0.49 15.88
CA GLY A 90 1.73 -0.90 15.88
C GLY A 90 3.20 -0.96 15.49
N SER A 91 3.91 -1.99 15.92
CA SER A 91 5.27 -2.26 15.48
C SER A 91 5.29 -2.79 14.05
N GLU A 92 6.45 -2.72 13.39
CA GLU A 92 6.61 -3.26 12.03
C GLU A 92 6.20 -4.74 11.95
N ASP A 93 6.65 -5.57 12.90
CA ASP A 93 6.36 -7.01 12.92
C ASP A 93 4.86 -7.32 13.07
N GLU A 94 4.15 -6.55 13.89
CA GLU A 94 2.69 -6.68 14.03
C GLU A 94 1.99 -6.32 12.71
N LEU A 95 2.39 -5.22 12.09
CA LEU A 95 1.82 -4.80 10.81
C LEU A 95 2.11 -5.80 9.68
N VAL A 96 3.29 -6.42 9.65
CA VAL A 96 3.61 -7.50 8.69
C VAL A 96 2.62 -8.65 8.84
N LYS A 97 2.38 -9.11 10.08
CA LYS A 97 1.43 -10.20 10.35
C LYS A 97 0.01 -9.85 9.91
N VAL A 98 -0.44 -8.63 10.21
CA VAL A 98 -1.76 -8.15 9.79
C VAL A 98 -1.86 -8.10 8.26
N ARG A 99 -0.84 -7.54 7.58
CA ARG A 99 -0.77 -7.47 6.12
C ARG A 99 -0.89 -8.86 5.50
N GLU A 100 -0.10 -9.82 5.97
CA GLU A 100 -0.12 -11.20 5.47
C GLU A 100 -1.47 -11.88 5.72
N ALA A 101 -2.05 -11.74 6.92
CA ALA A 101 -3.35 -12.33 7.25
C ALA A 101 -4.50 -11.77 6.39
N ILE A 102 -4.45 -10.49 6.03
CA ILE A 102 -5.45 -9.87 5.16
C ILE A 102 -5.27 -10.35 3.72
N ARG A 103 -4.03 -10.46 3.24
CA ARG A 103 -3.69 -10.83 1.86
C ARG A 103 -3.88 -12.31 1.51
N GLN A 104 -4.04 -13.21 2.49
CA GLN A 104 -4.32 -14.64 2.23
C GLN A 104 -5.69 -14.94 1.58
N SER A 105 -6.48 -13.92 1.21
CA SER A 105 -7.75 -14.12 0.52
C SER A 105 -7.56 -14.21 -1.00
N ASN A 106 -8.28 -15.14 -1.65
CA ASN A 106 -8.22 -15.38 -3.11
C ASN A 106 -8.58 -14.15 -3.98
N LEU A 107 -9.30 -13.18 -3.41
CA LEU A 107 -9.61 -11.89 -4.00
C LEU A 107 -9.49 -10.84 -2.89
N LEU A 108 -8.81 -9.72 -3.17
CA LEU A 108 -8.67 -8.60 -2.24
C LEU A 108 -9.40 -7.38 -2.79
N THR A 109 -10.40 -6.90 -2.05
CA THR A 109 -11.14 -5.66 -2.35
C THR A 109 -11.03 -4.68 -1.18
N VAL A 110 -11.38 -3.41 -1.42
CA VAL A 110 -11.40 -2.36 -0.40
C VAL A 110 -12.36 -2.71 0.75
N GLU A 111 -13.55 -3.22 0.43
CA GLU A 111 -14.56 -3.61 1.41
C GLU A 111 -14.05 -4.75 2.30
N MET A 112 -13.33 -5.70 1.72
CA MET A 112 -12.72 -6.79 2.49
C MET A 112 -11.59 -6.30 3.40
N VAL A 113 -10.79 -5.34 2.93
CA VAL A 113 -9.75 -4.69 3.75
C VAL A 113 -10.38 -4.02 4.96
N ASP A 114 -11.37 -3.15 4.75
CA ASP A 114 -12.03 -2.43 5.85
C ASP A 114 -12.72 -3.41 6.82
N ALA A 115 -13.44 -4.42 6.32
CA ALA A 115 -14.10 -5.43 7.15
C ALA A 115 -13.12 -6.24 8.00
N LYS A 116 -11.97 -6.64 7.43
CA LYS A 116 -10.95 -7.42 8.15
C LYS A 116 -10.22 -6.57 9.19
N LEU A 117 -9.88 -5.32 8.85
CA LEU A 117 -9.26 -4.39 9.82
C LEU A 117 -10.19 -4.12 11.00
N ASP A 118 -11.48 -3.92 10.74
CA ASP A 118 -12.49 -3.73 11.80
C ASP A 118 -12.65 -4.99 12.66
N ALA A 119 -12.62 -6.18 12.07
CA ALA A 119 -12.68 -7.44 12.81
C ALA A 119 -11.47 -7.63 13.72
N LEU A 120 -10.27 -7.21 13.30
CA LEU A 120 -9.06 -7.28 14.12
C LEU A 120 -9.13 -6.32 15.31
N LYS A 121 -9.54 -5.06 15.09
CA LYS A 121 -9.72 -4.06 16.16
C LYS A 121 -10.72 -4.48 17.24
N ARG A 122 -11.70 -5.32 16.90
CA ARG A 122 -12.68 -5.86 17.86
C ARG A 122 -12.11 -6.99 18.72
N LYS A 123 -11.10 -7.71 18.25
CA LYS A 123 -10.46 -8.81 18.99
C LYS A 123 -9.46 -8.32 20.04
N GLU A 124 -8.99 -7.09 19.91
CA GLU A 124 -8.04 -6.47 20.82
C GLU A 124 -8.70 -5.71 21.99
N LYS A 125 -10.04 -5.66 22.03
CA LYS A 125 -10.85 -5.09 23.13
C LYS A 125 -11.40 -6.19 24.02
#